data_AF-A0A0S2SKB9-F1
#
_entry.id   AF-A0A0S2SKB9-F1
#
_cell.length_a   1.000
_cell.length_b   1.000
_cell.length_c   1.000
_cell.angle_alpha   90.00
_cell.angle_beta   90.00
_cell.angle_gamma   90.00
#
_symmetry.space_group_name_H-M   'P 1'
#
loop_
_entity.id
_entity.type
_entity.pdbx_description
1 polymer ?
#
loop_
_entity_poly.entity_id
_entity_poly.type
_entity_poly.pdbx_seq_one_letter_code
_entity_poly.pdbx_strand_id
1 'polypeptide(L)'
;MAEHEEREMMSLLLAALHCELSVSPHSRVSEPLPLTMTLSNQGEQALSVLTWFTPFEGWFGDAIVLTRDGEPVPYQGPLAKRGEPAPEDLLALAPGQSEQASAELGQVYDLKQPGHYRLTYRLPARPGAWLVPDCPSLEFERQAN
;
A
#
# COMPACT_ATOMS: atom_id res chain seq x y z
N MET A 1 30.80 13.98 -7.38
CA MET A 1 31.15 12.60 -6.94
C MET A 1 30.15 12.11 -5.90
N ALA A 2 29.89 12.85 -4.81
CA ALA A 2 28.87 12.51 -3.82
C ALA A 2 27.44 12.31 -4.39
N GLU A 3 26.98 13.20 -5.28
CA GLU A 3 25.62 13.15 -5.83
C GLU A 3 25.33 11.89 -6.71
N HIS A 4 26.37 11.21 -7.21
CA HIS A 4 26.21 10.01 -8.04
C HIS A 4 26.08 8.75 -7.16
N GLU A 5 26.90 8.66 -6.10
CA GLU A 5 26.83 7.60 -5.09
C GLU A 5 25.49 7.61 -4.33
N GLU A 6 24.96 8.78 -3.97
CA GLU A 6 23.67 8.88 -3.27
C GLU A 6 22.49 8.41 -4.13
N ARG A 7 22.53 8.65 -5.45
CA ARG A 7 21.50 8.18 -6.39
C ARG A 7 21.57 6.68 -6.62
N GLU A 8 22.76 6.12 -6.79
CA GLU A 8 22.94 4.67 -6.94
C GLU A 8 22.51 3.93 -5.67
N MET A 9 22.88 4.45 -4.49
CA MET A 9 22.48 3.86 -3.21
C MET A 9 20.96 3.92 -3.00
N MET A 10 20.32 5.05 -3.29
CA MET A 10 18.85 5.14 -3.21
C MET A 10 18.15 4.22 -4.22
N SER A 11 18.72 4.05 -5.41
CA SER A 11 18.21 3.09 -6.40
C SER A 11 18.31 1.64 -5.92
N LEU A 12 19.40 1.27 -5.23
CA LEU A 12 19.58 -0.07 -4.66
C LEU A 12 18.62 -0.31 -3.48
N LEU A 13 18.42 0.70 -2.63
CA LEU A 13 17.47 0.64 -1.52
C LEU A 13 16.03 0.47 -2.00
N LEU A 14 15.64 1.15 -3.08
CA LEU A 14 14.32 0.98 -3.71
C LEU A 14 14.17 -0.43 -4.31
N ALA A 15 15.20 -0.95 -4.98
CA ALA A 15 15.20 -2.30 -5.53
C ALA A 15 15.15 -3.39 -4.45
N ALA A 16 15.62 -3.09 -3.23
CA ALA A 16 15.59 -4.00 -2.10
C ALA A 16 14.22 -4.10 -1.42
N LEU A 17 13.37 -3.08 -1.55
CA LEU A 17 12.03 -3.09 -0.95
C LEU A 17 11.05 -3.84 -1.86
N HIS A 18 10.61 -5.01 -1.42
CA HIS A 18 9.57 -5.77 -2.08
C HIS A 18 8.20 -5.50 -1.43
N CYS A 19 7.20 -5.16 -2.24
CA CYS A 19 5.82 -5.03 -1.79
C CYS A 19 4.92 -6.08 -2.45
N GLU A 20 4.15 -6.78 -1.64
CA GLU A 20 3.12 -7.71 -2.08
C GLU A 20 1.77 -7.32 -1.49
N LEU A 21 0.74 -7.34 -2.32
CA LEU A 21 -0.65 -7.11 -1.91
C LEU A 21 -1.45 -8.39 -2.07
N SER A 22 -2.33 -8.64 -1.12
CA SER A 22 -3.22 -9.80 -1.15
C SER A 22 -4.60 -9.48 -0.60
N VAL A 23 -5.60 -10.02 -1.28
CA VAL A 23 -7.01 -10.06 -0.87
C VAL A 23 -7.56 -11.45 -1.24
N SER A 24 -8.73 -11.81 -0.72
CA SER A 24 -9.46 -12.96 -1.22
C SER A 24 -9.79 -12.77 -2.71
N PRO A 25 -9.28 -13.63 -3.62
CA PRO A 25 -9.44 -13.42 -5.06
C PRO A 25 -10.91 -13.50 -5.48
N HIS A 26 -11.69 -14.38 -4.85
CA HIS A 26 -13.15 -14.43 -4.97
C HIS A 26 -13.74 -14.34 -3.56
N SER A 27 -14.71 -13.45 -3.37
CA SER A 27 -15.45 -13.30 -2.10
C SER A 27 -16.86 -12.80 -2.36
N ARG A 28 -17.80 -13.12 -1.48
CA ARG A 28 -19.17 -12.60 -1.56
C ARG A 28 -19.24 -11.16 -1.09
N VAL A 29 -20.18 -10.39 -1.63
CA VAL A 29 -20.44 -9.00 -1.22
C VAL A 29 -20.76 -8.83 0.27
N SER A 30 -21.19 -9.90 0.96
CA SER A 30 -21.47 -9.95 2.39
C SER A 30 -20.24 -10.26 3.26
N GLU A 31 -19.15 -10.74 2.65
CA GLU A 31 -17.93 -11.11 3.36
C GLU A 31 -16.98 -9.91 3.51
N PRO A 32 -16.24 -9.82 4.63
CA PRO A 32 -15.18 -8.84 4.80
C PRO A 32 -14.09 -9.06 3.74
N LEU A 33 -13.44 -7.97 3.34
CA LEU A 33 -12.35 -7.98 2.38
C LEU A 33 -11.14 -7.21 2.94
N PRO A 34 -10.33 -7.85 3.81
CA PRO A 34 -9.10 -7.24 4.28
C PRO A 34 -8.08 -7.17 3.14
N LEU A 35 -7.55 -5.98 2.89
CA LEU A 35 -6.34 -5.79 2.09
C LEU A 35 -5.13 -6.03 2.98
N THR A 36 -4.37 -7.06 2.64
CA THR A 36 -3.10 -7.37 3.29
C THR A 36 -1.96 -6.82 2.46
N MET A 37 -1.06 -6.08 3.11
CA MET A 37 0.19 -5.62 2.52
C MET A 37 1.36 -6.26 3.25
N THR A 38 2.28 -6.85 2.50
CA THR A 38 3.53 -7.40 3.00
C THR A 38 4.68 -6.57 2.43
N LEU A 39 5.52 -6.04 3.31
CA LEU A 39 6.73 -5.32 2.96
C LEU A 39 7.94 -6.13 3.40
N SER A 40 8.84 -6.42 2.46
CA SER A 40 10.03 -7.23 2.72
C SER A 40 11.28 -6.48 2.29
N ASN A 41 12.27 -6.46 3.16
CA ASN A 41 13.61 -5.97 2.85
C ASN A 41 14.48 -7.13 2.35
N GLN A 42 14.70 -7.21 1.05
CA GLN A 42 15.56 -8.22 0.42
C GLN A 42 17.02 -7.72 0.23
N GLY A 43 17.34 -6.52 0.73
CA GLY A 43 18.67 -5.94 0.66
C GLY A 43 19.51 -6.23 1.91
N GLU A 44 20.70 -5.64 1.92
CA GLU A 44 21.70 -5.79 2.99
C GLU A 44 21.71 -4.61 3.98
N GLN A 45 20.92 -3.58 3.72
CA GLN A 45 20.84 -2.35 4.54
C GLN A 45 19.46 -2.24 5.18
N ALA A 46 19.39 -1.61 6.37
CA ALA A 46 18.11 -1.31 6.99
C ALA A 46 17.34 -0.27 6.16
N LEU A 47 16.04 -0.50 5.98
CA LEU A 47 15.14 0.39 5.25
C LEU A 47 14.22 1.12 6.22
N SER A 48 13.90 2.37 5.91
CA SER A 48 12.82 3.13 6.55
C SER A 48 11.73 3.33 5.52
N VAL A 49 10.54 2.76 5.75
CA VAL A 49 9.42 2.80 4.82
C VAL A 49 8.28 3.61 5.41
N LEU A 50 7.75 4.57 4.66
CA LEU A 50 6.62 5.36 5.12
C LEU A 50 5.35 4.51 5.17
N THR A 51 4.70 4.44 6.33
CA THR A 51 3.46 3.67 6.53
C THR A 51 2.21 4.41 6.06
N TRP A 52 2.34 5.70 5.74
CA TRP A 52 1.22 6.49 5.28
C TRP A 52 0.57 5.93 4.03
N PHE A 53 -0.75 6.04 3.98
CA PHE A 53 -1.59 5.54 2.92
C PHE A 53 -1.49 4.02 2.71
N THR A 54 -1.03 3.26 3.71
CA THR A 54 -0.93 1.80 3.64
C THR A 54 -1.76 1.15 4.75
N PRO A 55 -2.04 -0.16 4.68
CA PRO A 55 -2.72 -0.87 5.76
C PRO A 55 -2.03 -0.78 7.13
N PHE A 56 -0.75 -0.41 7.21
CA PHE A 56 -0.03 -0.22 8.47
C PHE A 56 -0.57 0.98 9.28
N GLU A 57 -1.10 2.02 8.63
CA GLU A 57 -1.77 3.14 9.32
C GLU A 57 -3.30 2.97 9.39
N GLY A 58 -3.86 2.01 8.65
CA GLY A 58 -5.28 1.94 8.36
C GLY A 58 -5.69 2.89 7.22
N TRP A 59 -6.86 3.50 7.32
CA TRP A 59 -7.42 4.32 6.25
C TRP A 59 -7.51 5.79 6.62
N PHE A 60 -6.53 6.58 6.20
CA PHE A 60 -6.50 8.03 6.43
C PHE A 60 -6.12 8.82 5.17
N GLY A 61 -6.40 8.27 3.99
CA GLY A 61 -6.11 8.93 2.73
C GLY A 61 -6.60 8.16 1.50
N ASP A 62 -6.94 8.93 0.47
CA ASP A 62 -7.30 8.43 -0.85
C ASP A 62 -6.04 8.20 -1.69
N ALA A 63 -5.45 7.02 -1.53
CA ALA A 63 -4.27 6.60 -2.28
C ALA A 63 -4.48 5.30 -3.06
N ILE A 64 -5.72 4.83 -3.12
CA ILE A 64 -6.09 3.63 -3.86
C ILE A 64 -7.02 4.07 -4.99
N VAL A 65 -6.58 3.82 -6.22
CA VAL A 65 -7.45 3.88 -7.39
C VAL A 65 -8.14 2.53 -7.49
N LEU A 66 -9.44 2.51 -7.16
CA LEU A 66 -10.28 1.32 -7.25
C LEU A 66 -11.25 1.47 -8.42
N THR A 67 -11.32 0.45 -9.27
CA THR A 67 -12.32 0.37 -10.34
C THR A 67 -13.08 -0.95 -10.25
N ARG A 68 -14.38 -0.92 -10.52
CA ARG A 68 -15.24 -2.09 -10.72
C ARG A 68 -15.71 -2.12 -12.17
N ASP A 69 -15.38 -3.19 -12.90
CA ASP A 69 -15.76 -3.37 -14.31
C ASP A 69 -15.41 -2.15 -15.19
N GLY A 70 -14.30 -1.47 -14.85
CA GLY A 70 -13.82 -0.25 -15.52
C GLY A 70 -14.40 1.06 -14.98
N GLU A 71 -15.41 1.03 -14.11
CA GLU A 71 -15.96 2.22 -13.46
C GLU A 71 -15.25 2.54 -12.14
N PRO A 72 -14.90 3.81 -11.86
CA PRO A 72 -14.25 4.18 -10.62
C PRO A 72 -15.17 3.98 -9.41
N VAL A 73 -14.62 3.41 -8.34
CA VAL A 73 -15.29 3.30 -7.03
C VAL A 73 -14.68 4.35 -6.11
N PRO A 74 -15.45 5.36 -5.67
CA PRO A 74 -14.89 6.48 -4.92
C PRO A 74 -14.52 6.07 -3.48
N TYR A 75 -13.44 6.68 -2.97
CA TYR A 75 -13.05 6.60 -1.57
C TYR A 75 -14.05 7.37 -0.69
N GLN A 76 -14.41 6.79 0.45
CA GLN A 76 -15.40 7.33 1.41
C GLN A 76 -14.83 7.43 2.84
N GLY A 77 -13.55 7.14 3.02
CA GLY A 77 -12.89 7.21 4.32
C GLY A 77 -12.43 8.62 4.72
N PRO A 78 -11.82 8.74 5.92
CA PRO A 78 -11.30 10.01 6.39
C PRO A 78 -10.01 10.42 5.65
N LEU A 79 -9.79 11.72 5.52
CA LEU A 79 -8.58 12.29 4.93
C LEU A 79 -7.77 13.03 6.01
N ALA A 80 -6.58 12.53 6.31
CA ALA A 80 -5.67 13.22 7.23
C ALA A 80 -4.92 14.35 6.52
N LYS A 81 -4.83 15.51 7.17
CA LYS A 81 -3.90 16.58 6.77
C LYS A 81 -2.52 16.24 7.31
N ARG A 82 -1.50 16.25 6.46
CA ARG A 82 -0.15 15.76 6.79
C ARG A 82 0.91 16.86 6.70
N GLY A 83 1.84 16.85 7.64
CA GLY A 83 3.08 17.62 7.62
C GLY A 83 4.24 16.76 7.12
N GLU A 84 5.41 16.92 7.72
CA GLU A 84 6.52 15.98 7.54
C GLU A 84 6.29 14.72 8.38
N PRO A 85 6.60 13.52 7.86
CA PRO A 85 6.56 12.29 8.64
C PRO A 85 7.46 12.37 9.87
N ALA A 86 6.92 11.93 11.01
CA ALA A 86 7.67 11.69 12.23
C ALA A 86 8.27 10.27 12.21
N PRO A 87 9.25 9.95 13.09
CA PRO A 87 9.83 8.61 13.16
C PRO A 87 8.80 7.49 13.41
N GLU A 88 7.68 7.79 14.05
CA GLU A 88 6.58 6.85 14.29
C GLU A 88 5.75 6.53 13.04
N ASP A 89 5.83 7.37 12.00
CA ASP A 89 5.23 7.14 10.69
C ASP A 89 6.10 6.24 9.79
N LEU A 90 7.28 5.84 10.28
CA LEU A 90 8.24 5.05 9.53
C LEU A 90 8.35 3.64 10.09
N LEU A 91 8.18 2.66 9.21
CA LEU A 91 8.47 1.26 9.47
C LEU A 91 9.95 0.98 9.21
N ALA A 92 10.67 0.58 10.25
CA ALA A 92 12.04 0.12 10.13
C ALA A 92 12.07 -1.38 9.76
N LEU A 93 12.70 -1.71 8.63
CA LEU A 93 12.91 -3.09 8.17
C LEU A 93 14.40 -3.42 8.17
N ALA A 94 14.83 -4.32 9.05
CA ALA A 94 16.17 -4.88 9.02
C ALA A 94 16.42 -5.73 7.76
N PRO A 95 17.67 -5.96 7.36
CA PRO A 95 18.00 -6.87 6.25
C PRO A 95 17.33 -8.24 6.41
N GLY A 96 16.61 -8.69 5.39
CA GLY A 96 15.88 -9.96 5.40
C GLY A 96 14.58 -9.96 6.23
N GLN A 97 14.19 -8.81 6.81
CA GLN A 97 12.94 -8.71 7.58
C GLN A 97 11.75 -8.51 6.66
N SER A 98 10.63 -9.14 7.03
CA SER A 98 9.33 -8.94 6.42
C SER A 98 8.31 -8.58 7.48
N GLU A 99 7.50 -7.56 7.20
CA GLU A 99 6.40 -7.11 8.05
C GLU A 99 5.11 -7.08 7.25
N GLN A 100 3.99 -7.33 7.94
CA GLN A 100 2.68 -7.43 7.32
C GLN A 100 1.64 -6.67 8.13
N ALA A 101 0.75 -5.97 7.44
CA ALA A 101 -0.44 -5.35 8.03
C ALA A 101 -1.66 -5.58 7.13
N SER A 102 -2.84 -5.54 7.75
CA SER A 102 -4.11 -5.66 7.03
C SER A 102 -5.13 -4.62 7.49
N ALA A 103 -5.93 -4.14 6.55
CA ALA A 103 -7.00 -3.18 6.79
C ALA A 103 -8.23 -3.53 5.94
N GLU A 104 -9.43 -3.38 6.50
CA GLU A 104 -10.68 -3.80 5.86
C GLU A 104 -11.14 -2.79 4.80
N LEU A 105 -11.12 -3.17 3.51
CA LEU A 105 -11.46 -2.27 2.41
C LEU A 105 -12.92 -1.77 2.48
N GLY A 106 -13.83 -2.62 2.96
CA GLY A 106 -15.24 -2.27 3.11
C GLY A 106 -15.53 -1.13 4.09
N GLN A 107 -14.55 -0.68 4.88
CA GLN A 107 -14.68 0.49 5.74
C GLN A 107 -14.66 1.81 4.96
N VAL A 108 -14.04 1.83 3.78
CA VAL A 108 -13.78 3.06 3.02
C VAL A 108 -14.16 2.99 1.55
N TYR A 109 -14.54 1.82 1.04
CA TYR A 109 -15.12 1.64 -0.29
C TYR A 109 -16.46 0.90 -0.22
N ASP A 110 -17.40 1.25 -1.09
CA ASP A 110 -18.63 0.49 -1.27
C ASP A 110 -18.39 -0.74 -2.16
N LEU A 111 -18.16 -1.89 -1.53
CA LEU A 111 -17.88 -3.18 -2.17
C LEU A 111 -19.10 -4.12 -2.17
N LYS A 112 -20.31 -3.57 -2.06
CA LYS A 112 -21.56 -4.34 -1.95
C LYS A 112 -22.14 -4.80 -3.29
N GLN A 113 -21.51 -4.40 -4.39
CA GLN A 113 -21.92 -4.78 -5.74
C GLN A 113 -20.98 -5.87 -6.27
N PRO A 114 -21.53 -6.95 -6.85
CA PRO A 114 -20.69 -7.94 -7.52
C PRO A 114 -20.01 -7.35 -8.75
N GLY A 115 -18.90 -7.94 -9.17
CA GLY A 115 -18.13 -7.50 -10.34
C GLY A 115 -16.64 -7.74 -10.19
N HIS A 116 -15.88 -7.41 -11.23
CA HIS A 116 -14.42 -7.49 -11.23
C HIS A 116 -13.82 -6.17 -10.76
N TYR A 117 -13.02 -6.22 -9.71
CA TYR A 117 -12.36 -5.06 -9.14
C TYR A 117 -10.87 -5.07 -9.48
N ARG A 118 -10.34 -3.89 -9.78
CA ARG A 118 -8.91 -3.62 -9.92
C ARG A 118 -8.52 -2.52 -8.96
N LEU A 119 -7.48 -2.79 -8.17
CA LEU A 119 -6.91 -1.92 -7.15
C LEU A 119 -5.48 -1.55 -7.56
N THR A 120 -5.20 -0.26 -7.64
CA THR A 120 -3.85 0.26 -7.88
C THR A 120 -3.50 1.30 -6.83
N TYR A 121 -2.33 1.19 -6.21
CA TYR A 121 -1.83 2.22 -5.33
C TYR A 121 -1.32 3.43 -6.12
N ARG A 122 -1.71 4.62 -5.68
CA ARG A 122 -1.24 5.90 -6.17
C ARG A 122 -0.89 6.78 -4.97
N LEU A 123 0.27 6.51 -4.40
CA LEU A 123 0.76 7.21 -3.21
C LEU A 123 1.13 8.66 -3.58
N PRO A 124 0.54 9.68 -2.93
CA PRO A 124 0.89 11.07 -3.19
C PRO A 124 2.19 11.51 -2.48
N ALA A 125 2.81 10.60 -1.71
CA ALA A 125 4.00 10.87 -0.93
C ALA A 125 5.23 11.10 -1.82
N ARG A 126 5.97 12.17 -1.54
CA ARG A 126 7.29 12.38 -2.15
C ARG A 126 8.31 11.52 -1.41
N PRO A 127 9.23 10.84 -2.12
CA PRO A 127 10.39 10.22 -1.49
C PRO A 127 11.19 11.26 -0.71
N GLY A 128 11.58 10.91 0.51
CA GLY A 128 12.41 11.72 1.39
C GLY A 128 13.56 10.88 1.94
N ALA A 129 13.84 10.98 3.24
CA ALA A 129 14.74 10.04 3.91
C ALA A 129 14.12 8.62 4.09
N TRP A 130 12.90 8.42 3.60
CA TRP A 130 12.15 7.17 3.63
C TRP A 130 11.80 6.70 2.22
N LEU A 131 11.55 5.40 2.12
CA LEU A 131 11.02 4.75 0.94
C LEU A 131 9.49 4.79 0.94
N VAL A 132 8.94 4.83 -0.27
CA VAL A 132 7.50 4.71 -0.52
C VAL A 132 7.30 3.35 -1.21
N PRO A 133 6.44 2.46 -0.71
CA PRO A 133 6.29 1.13 -1.29
C PRO A 133 5.63 1.22 -2.67
N ASP A 134 6.30 0.66 -3.68
CA ASP A 134 5.71 0.45 -5.01
C ASP A 134 5.13 -0.95 -5.09
N CYS A 135 3.81 -1.04 -5.13
CA CYS A 135 3.09 -2.30 -5.08
C CYS A 135 2.38 -2.56 -6.41
N PRO A 136 2.42 -3.79 -6.94
CA PRO A 136 1.74 -4.12 -8.19
C PRO A 136 0.22 -3.97 -8.04
N SER A 137 -0.48 -3.75 -9.15
CA SER A 137 -1.95 -3.71 -9.14
C SER A 137 -2.53 -5.07 -8.77
N LEU A 138 -3.60 -5.07 -7.99
CA LEU A 138 -4.29 -6.25 -7.51
C LEU A 138 -5.68 -6.36 -8.15
N GLU A 139 -6.08 -7.55 -8.56
CA GLU A 139 -7.39 -7.82 -9.14
C GLU A 139 -8.13 -8.86 -8.30
N PHE A 140 -9.44 -8.67 -8.12
CA PHE A 140 -10.29 -9.58 -7.37
C PHE A 140 -11.75 -9.50 -7.83
N GLU A 141 -12.54 -10.51 -7.53
CA GLU A 141 -13.95 -10.59 -7.88
C GLU A 141 -14.82 -10.59 -6.63
N ARG A 142 -15.87 -9.76 -6.65
CA ARG A 142 -16.96 -9.83 -5.68
C ARG A 142 -18.14 -10.57 -6.30
N GLN A 143 -18.65 -11.56 -5.59
CA GLN A 143 -19.77 -12.40 -6.02
C GLN A 143 -21.05 -12.01 -5.28
N ALA A 144 -22.19 -12.24 -5.93
CA ALA A 144 -23.47 -12.13 -5.27
C ALA A 144 -23.56 -13.13 -4.10
N ASN A 145 -24.44 -12.84 -3.14
CA ASN A 145 -24.63 -13.68 -1.96
C ASN A 145 -25.35 -14.99 -2.27
#